data_AF-A0A8E2LFL0-F1
#
_entry.id   AF-A0A8E2LFL0-F1
#
_cell.length_a   1.000
_cell.length_b   1.000
_cell.length_c   1.000
_cell.angle_alpha   90.00
_cell.angle_beta   90.00
_cell.angle_gamma   90.00
#
_symmetry.space_group_name_H-M   'P 1'
#
loop_
_entity.id
_entity.type
_entity.pdbx_description
1 polymer ?
#
loop_
_entity_poly.entity_id
_entity_poly.type
_entity_poly.pdbx_seq_one_letter_code
_entity_poly.pdbx_strand_id
1 'polypeptide(L)' 'MDLLLFFFLPLIGMLWFLNLVTLIKKIKEDKACQNQIILGATLSFIFIGVFMFWIVGLY' A
#
# COMPACT_ATOMS: atom_id res chain seq x y z
N MET A 1 0.98 2.38 -21.26
CA MET A 1 0.90 2.70 -19.81
C MET A 1 0.44 1.49 -19.00
N ASP A 2 -0.24 0.53 -19.63
CA ASP A 2 -0.97 -0.56 -18.98
C ASP A 2 -0.07 -1.63 -18.38
N LEU A 3 1.03 -2.00 -19.06
CA LEU A 3 1.97 -3.02 -18.59
C LEU A 3 2.72 -2.61 -17.31
N LEU A 4 3.10 -1.33 -17.19
CA LEU A 4 3.74 -0.82 -15.98
C LEU A 4 2.77 -0.92 -14.80
N LEU A 5 1.53 -0.48 -14.99
CA LEU A 5 0.53 -0.53 -13.93
C LEU A 5 0.17 -1.97 -13.54
N PHE A 6 0.12 -2.89 -14.51
CA PHE A 6 -0.10 -4.30 -14.26
C PHE A 6 0.98 -4.94 -13.39
N PHE A 7 2.20 -4.40 -13.36
CA PHE A 7 3.27 -4.81 -12.46
C PHE A 7 3.30 -4.01 -11.15
N PHE A 8 3.14 -2.68 -11.21
CA PHE A 8 3.22 -1.81 -10.03
C PHE A 8 2.05 -2.01 -9.06
N LEU A 9 0.84 -2.25 -9.57
CA LEU A 9 -0.34 -2.44 -8.73
C LEU A 9 -0.23 -3.68 -7.83
N PRO A 10 0.13 -4.88 -8.34
CA PRO A 10 0.38 -6.03 -7.47
C PRO A 10 1.60 -5.86 -6.55
N LEU A 11 2.64 -5.14 -6.97
CA LEU A 11 3.78 -4.80 -6.09
C LEU A 11 3.35 -3.93 -4.91
N ILE A 12 2.56 -2.87 -5.15
CA ILE A 12 2.03 -2.01 -4.08
C ILE A 12 1.12 -2.81 -3.16
N GLY A 13 0.26 -3.68 -3.71
CA GLY A 13 -0.59 -4.58 -2.93
C GLY A 13 0.21 -5.54 -2.03
N MET A 14 1.28 -6.13 -2.57
CA MET A 14 2.20 -6.99 -1.81
C MET A 14 2.86 -6.23 -0.65
N LEU A 15 3.38 -5.03 -0.92
CA LEU A 15 4.00 -4.18 0.11
C LEU A 15 3.00 -3.76 1.20
N TRP A 16 1.76 -3.44 0.81
CA TRP A 16 0.69 -3.10 1.74
C TRP A 16 0.36 -4.29 2.65
N PHE A 17 0.23 -5.49 2.08
CA PHE A 17 -0.04 -6.72 2.84
C PHE A 17 1.11 -7.06 3.81
N LEU A 18 2.37 -6.92 3.38
CA LEU A 18 3.53 -7.15 4.24
C LEU A 18 3.58 -6.15 5.41
N ASN A 19 3.24 -4.89 5.17
CA ASN A 19 3.12 -3.88 6.22
C ASN A 19 2.00 -4.25 7.21
N LEU A 20 0.86 -4.74 6.73
CA LEU A 20 -0.23 -5.19 7.59
C LEU A 20 0.18 -6.39 8.47
N VAL A 21 0.80 -7.41 7.89
CA VAL A 21 1.29 -8.58 8.66
C VAL A 21 2.32 -8.14 9.71
N THR A 22 3.21 -7.21 9.35
CA THR A 22 4.23 -6.69 10.27
C THR A 22 3.62 -5.85 11.39
N LEU A 23 2.60 -5.04 11.09
CA LEU A 23 1.83 -4.31 12.09
C LEU A 23 1.19 -5.28 13.10
N ILE A 24 0.52 -6.33 12.63
CA ILE A 24 -0.09 -7.35 13.50
C ILE A 24 0.95 -8.04 14.38
N LYS A 25 2.11 -8.42 13.82
CA LYS A 25 3.22 -8.99 14.60
C LYS A 25 3.72 -8.03 15.67
N LYS A 26 3.90 -6.74 15.34
CA LYS A 26 4.34 -5.71 16.30
C LYS A 26 3.33 -5.45 17.40
N ILE A 27 2.03 -5.46 17.09
CA ILE A 27 0.96 -5.36 18.09
C ILE A 27 1.03 -6.55 19.04
N LYS A 28 1.21 -7.77 18.52
CA LYS A 28 1.35 -8.98 19.34
C LYS A 28 2.58 -8.96 20.25
N GLU A 29 3.66 -8.30 19.82
CA GLU A 29 4.92 -8.19 20.56
C GLU A 29 4.99 -6.93 21.46
N ASP A 30 3.89 -6.17 21.59
CA ASP A 30 3.83 -4.89 22.32
C ASP A 30 4.90 -3.87 21.87
N LYS A 31 5.21 -3.88 20.57
CA LYS A 31 6.21 -2.99 19.96
C LYS A 31 5.58 -1.74 19.39
N ALA A 32 6.38 -0.68 19.31
CA ALA A 32 5.98 0.58 18.69
C ALA A 32 5.51 0.38 17.23
N CYS A 33 4.27 0.80 16.96
CA CYS A 33 3.60 0.62 15.68
C CYS A 33 3.64 1.86 14.76
N GLN A 34 4.13 3.01 15.24
CA GLN A 34 4.11 4.28 14.50
C GLN A 34 4.66 4.15 13.07
N ASN A 35 5.79 3.46 12.88
CA ASN A 35 6.38 3.31 11.55
C ASN A 35 5.49 2.52 10.59
N GLN A 36 4.79 1.49 11.06
CA GLN A 36 3.88 0.69 10.22
C GLN A 36 2.58 1.43 9.92
N ILE A 37 2.14 2.30 10.84
CA ILE A 37 0.99 3.17 10.63
C ILE A 37 1.31 4.20 9.55
N ILE A 38 2.47 4.87 9.64
CA ILE A 38 2.91 5.85 8.64
C ILE A 38 3.07 5.18 7.27
N LEU A 39 3.81 4.05 7.20
CA LEU A 39 3.99 3.30 5.97
C LEU A 39 2.65 2.81 5.38
N GLY A 40 1.75 2.31 6.23
CA GLY A 40 0.42 1.89 5.80
C GLY A 40 -0.42 3.04 5.24
N ALA A 41 -0.36 4.22 5.86
CA ALA A 41 -1.04 5.41 5.38
C ALA A 41 -0.46 5.88 4.04
N THR A 42 0.87 5.93 3.91
CA THR A 42 1.56 6.30 2.66
C THR A 42 1.23 5.34 1.52
N LEU A 43 1.29 4.02 1.78
CA LEU A 43 0.95 3.01 0.77
C LEU A 43 -0.52 3.10 0.34
N SER A 44 -1.43 3.34 1.30
CA SER A 44 -2.86 3.52 0.99
C SER A 44 -3.11 4.77 0.17
N PHE A 45 -2.44 5.88 0.49
CA PHE A 45 -2.53 7.12 -0.28
C PHE A 45 -2.04 6.95 -1.72
N ILE A 46 -0.89 6.31 -1.90
CA ILE A 46 -0.35 6.00 -3.24
C ILE A 46 -1.32 5.10 -4.01
N PHE A 47 -1.84 4.05 -3.37
CA PHE A 47 -2.78 3.11 -4.01
C PHE A 47 -4.04 3.83 -4.50
N ILE A 48 -4.67 4.65 -3.65
CA ILE A 48 -5.85 5.43 -4.03
C ILE A 48 -5.52 6.44 -5.14
N GLY A 49 -4.38 7.14 -5.04
CA GLY A 49 -3.95 8.11 -6.05
C GLY A 49 -3.74 7.48 -7.42
N VAL A 50 -3.08 6.32 -7.48
CA VAL A 50 -2.90 5.55 -8.72
C VAL A 50 -4.25 5.09 -9.28
N PHE A 51 -5.16 4.65 -8.42
CA PHE A 51 -6.50 4.20 -8.82
C PHE A 51 -7.34 5.35 -9.39
N MET A 52 -7.31 6.53 -8.74
CA MET A 52 -7.99 7.73 -9.24
C MET A 52 -7.41 8.19 -10.58
N PHE A 53 -6.08 8.21 -10.73
CA PHE A 53 -5.43 8.58 -11.98
C PHE A 53 -5.80 7.62 -13.11
N TRP A 54 -5.84 6.32 -12.83
CA TRP A 54 -6.31 5.32 -13.79
C TRP A 54 -7.75 5.58 -14.22
N ILE A 55 -8.67 5.78 -13.28
CA ILE A 55 -10.08 6.04 -13.60
C ILE A 55 -10.21 7.29 -14.46
N VAL A 56 -9.56 8.40 -14.09
CA VAL A 56 -9.61 9.65 -14.86
C VAL A 56 -9.03 9.46 -16.26
N GLY A 57 -7.92 8.72 -16.39
CA GLY A 57 -7.30 8.44 -17.69
C GLY A 57 -8.08 7.48 -18.60
N LEU A 58 -9.12 6.82 -18.09
CA LEU A 58 -10.06 6.02 -18.89
C LEU A 58 -11.16 6.86 -19.55
N TYR A 59 -11.38 8.09 -19.07
CA TYR A 59 -12.38 9.04 -19.60
C TYR A 59 -11.70 10.10 -20.49
#